data_AF-A0A814M6C5-F1
#
_entry.id   AF-A0A814M6C5-F1
#
_cell.length_a   1.000
_cell.length_b   1.000
_cell.length_c   1.000
_cell.angle_alpha   90.00
_cell.angle_beta   90.00
_cell.angle_gamma   90.00
#
_symmetry.space_group_name_H-M   'P 1'
#
loop_
_entity.id
_entity.type
_entity.pdbx_description
1 polymer ?
#
loop_
_entity_poly.entity_id
_entity_poly.type
_entity_poly.pdbx_seq_one_letter_code
_entity_poly.pdbx_strand_id
1 'polypeptide(L)'
;MCHFVLIPLLYSNRPIIRLSLILFCDSYRRLFQFVNDVHGIAFITNHTEKISSKLKANDEIIIAGVFIKPVMYVDLLEDEENIPFHLKIVDNMITYNNKRRTVWFNEVQVLSKILVNSSFLITIFLTARDVFNVTFNGQVLFHINKRASMSNASQFRIYGNITLRLARVIHAQEEKDNSMKITIIIGIVITSTLIIITGLGVFLILRRHSSNSKAKDRSTNDEDSVIESLGSFRSEKQDQSHVTYLASNAFLS
;
A
#
# COMPACT_ATOMS: atom_id res chain seq x y z
N MET A 1 13.34 -7.05 -14.12
CA MET A 1 13.58 -5.63 -13.80
C MET A 1 12.25 -4.96 -13.49
N CYS A 2 12.06 -4.44 -12.27
CA CYS A 2 10.87 -3.68 -11.91
C CYS A 2 11.15 -2.19 -12.17
N HIS A 3 10.27 -1.52 -12.90
CA HIS A 3 10.30 -0.06 -13.02
C HIS A 3 9.44 0.54 -11.92
N PHE A 4 10.03 1.45 -11.14
CA PHE A 4 9.31 2.19 -10.11
C PHE A 4 8.75 3.45 -10.76
N VAL A 5 7.42 3.57 -10.81
CA VAL A 5 6.75 4.81 -11.18
C VAL A 5 6.16 5.41 -9.92
N LEU A 6 6.73 6.53 -9.48
CA LEU A 6 6.17 7.35 -8.42
C LEU A 6 4.99 8.12 -9.01
N ILE A 7 3.76 7.83 -8.60
CA ILE A 7 2.59 8.64 -8.96
C ILE A 7 2.22 9.49 -7.75
N PRO A 8 2.50 10.81 -7.75
CA PRO A 8 2.02 11.69 -6.70
C PRO A 8 0.50 11.87 -6.85
N LEU A 9 -0.28 11.31 -5.93
CA LEU A 9 -1.71 11.61 -5.81
C LEU A 9 -1.88 12.97 -5.13
N LEU A 10 -1.89 14.04 -5.94
CA LEU A 10 -2.21 15.39 -5.50
C LEU A 10 -3.73 15.56 -5.36
N TYR A 11 -4.32 15.03 -4.28
CA TYR A 11 -5.71 15.33 -3.93
C TYR A 11 -5.88 15.50 -2.42
N SER A 12 -5.40 16.64 -1.88
CA SER A 12 -5.84 17.26 -0.62
C SER A 12 -4.96 18.47 -0.30
N ASN A 13 -5.54 19.56 0.24
CA ASN A 13 -4.83 20.74 0.80
C ASN A 13 -4.00 20.42 2.07
N ARG A 14 -3.67 19.15 2.29
CA ARG A 14 -2.69 18.69 3.27
C ARG A 14 -1.82 17.65 2.56
N PRO A 15 -0.49 17.82 2.50
CA PRO A 15 0.39 16.86 1.88
C PRO A 15 0.49 15.62 2.77
N ILE A 16 -0.50 14.73 2.67
CA ILE A 16 -0.34 13.35 3.13
C ILE A 16 0.31 12.64 1.95
N ILE A 17 1.64 12.49 2.00
CA ILE A 17 2.36 11.55 1.15
C ILE A 17 1.89 10.16 1.57
N ARG A 18 0.79 9.68 0.99
CA ARG A 18 0.44 8.27 1.04
C ARG A 18 1.46 7.56 0.15
N LEU A 19 2.45 6.94 0.78
CA LEU A 19 3.22 5.86 0.18
C LEU A 19 2.24 4.69 -0.06
N SER A 20 1.43 4.81 -1.11
CA SER A 20 0.80 3.66 -1.75
C SER A 20 1.91 2.92 -2.49
N LEU A 21 2.78 2.29 -1.70
CA LEU A 21 3.83 1.43 -2.21
C LEU A 21 3.15 0.36 -3.05
N ILE A 22 3.42 0.39 -4.35
CA ILE A 22 3.04 -0.63 -5.32
C ILE A 22 3.83 -1.91 -4.93
N LEU A 23 3.37 -2.59 -3.88
CA LEU A 23 3.45 -4.05 -3.71
C LEU A 23 2.41 -4.72 -4.64
N PHE A 24 2.14 -4.09 -5.77
CA PHE A 24 1.06 -4.40 -6.71
C PHE A 24 1.48 -5.43 -7.75
N CYS A 25 2.78 -5.73 -7.89
CA CYS A 25 3.25 -6.77 -8.80
C CYS A 25 3.53 -8.10 -8.10
N ASP A 26 4.16 -8.11 -6.92
CA ASP A 26 4.54 -9.36 -6.26
C ASP A 26 3.38 -10.00 -5.50
N SER A 27 2.54 -9.19 -4.82
CA SER A 27 1.33 -9.68 -4.16
C SER A 27 0.30 -10.20 -5.17
N TYR A 28 0.21 -9.57 -6.35
CA TYR A 28 -0.71 -9.96 -7.42
C TYR A 28 -0.20 -11.20 -8.16
N ARG A 29 1.11 -11.31 -8.39
CA ARG A 29 1.74 -12.54 -8.91
C ARG A 29 1.56 -13.70 -7.94
N ARG A 30 1.75 -13.50 -6.63
CA ARG A 30 1.52 -14.52 -5.60
C ARG A 30 0.05 -14.88 -5.47
N LEU A 31 -0.86 -13.91 -5.57
CA LEU A 31 -2.31 -14.17 -5.61
C LEU A 31 -2.67 -14.96 -6.88
N PHE A 32 -2.10 -14.63 -8.03
CA PHE A 32 -2.34 -15.34 -9.29
C PHE A 32 -1.75 -16.75 -9.28
N GLN A 33 -0.58 -16.95 -8.67
CA GLN A 33 0.01 -18.27 -8.45
C GLN A 33 -0.82 -19.10 -7.47
N PHE A 34 -1.24 -18.51 -6.34
CA PHE A 34 -2.16 -19.14 -5.39
C PHE A 34 -3.49 -19.56 -6.04
N VAL A 35 -4.04 -18.71 -6.91
CA VAL A 35 -5.27 -18.99 -7.68
C VAL A 35 -5.05 -20.06 -8.77
N ASN A 36 -3.82 -20.31 -9.23
CA ASN A 36 -3.51 -21.42 -10.15
C ASN A 36 -3.26 -22.74 -9.41
N ASP A 37 -2.72 -22.69 -8.20
CA ASP A 37 -2.32 -23.88 -7.43
C ASP A 37 -3.48 -24.56 -6.68
N VAL A 38 -4.59 -23.86 -6.46
CA VAL A 38 -5.80 -24.46 -5.86
C VAL A 38 -6.55 -25.29 -6.91
N HIS A 39 -6.25 -26.59 -6.91
CA HIS A 39 -6.92 -27.62 -7.70
C HIS A 39 -8.43 -27.71 -7.36
N GLY A 40 -9.24 -27.46 -8.39
CA GLY A 40 -10.70 -27.58 -8.35
C GLY A 40 -11.34 -26.62 -9.35
N ILE A 41 -11.07 -26.82 -10.64
CA ILE A 41 -11.71 -26.01 -11.69
C ILE A 41 -13.19 -26.44 -11.76
N ALA A 42 -14.03 -25.80 -10.96
CA ALA A 42 -15.47 -25.91 -11.13
C ALA A 42 -15.90 -25.02 -12.30
N PHE A 43 -16.60 -25.60 -13.28
CA PHE A 43 -17.31 -24.83 -14.29
C PHE A 43 -18.51 -24.15 -13.63
N ILE A 44 -18.29 -22.98 -13.05
CA ILE A 44 -19.35 -22.19 -12.45
C ILE A 44 -19.90 -21.24 -13.52
N THR A 45 -21.03 -21.61 -14.11
CA THR A 45 -21.78 -20.75 -15.05
C THR A 45 -22.62 -19.69 -14.33
N ASN A 46 -22.88 -19.89 -13.04
CA ASN A 46 -23.62 -18.98 -12.18
C ASN A 46 -23.15 -19.11 -10.73
N HIS A 47 -22.56 -18.05 -10.20
CA HIS A 47 -22.15 -17.90 -8.80
C HIS A 47 -23.01 -16.82 -8.15
N THR A 48 -23.58 -17.10 -6.98
CA THR A 48 -24.26 -16.09 -6.17
C THR A 48 -23.72 -16.17 -4.76
N GLU A 49 -23.32 -15.02 -4.22
CA GLU A 49 -22.75 -14.92 -2.88
C GLU A 49 -23.45 -13.83 -2.10
N LYS A 50 -23.78 -14.14 -0.85
CA LYS A 50 -24.35 -13.17 0.09
C LYS A 50 -23.23 -12.27 0.60
N ILE A 51 -23.47 -10.96 0.58
CA ILE A 51 -22.58 -9.99 1.19
C ILE A 51 -22.90 -9.99 2.69
N SER A 52 -21.96 -10.46 3.51
CA SER A 52 -22.16 -10.66 4.95
C SER A 52 -22.50 -9.38 5.72
N SER A 53 -22.14 -8.22 5.18
CA SER A 53 -22.47 -6.92 5.74
C SER A 53 -22.69 -5.90 4.63
N LYS A 54 -23.34 -4.78 4.93
CA LYS A 54 -23.53 -3.70 3.95
C LYS A 54 -22.18 -3.24 3.41
N LEU A 55 -22.08 -3.06 2.09
CA LEU A 55 -20.89 -2.51 1.46
C LEU A 55 -20.62 -1.10 1.99
N LYS A 56 -19.40 -0.87 2.48
CA LYS A 56 -18.91 0.40 3.02
C LYS A 56 -17.85 1.01 2.12
N ALA A 57 -17.61 2.30 2.32
CA ALA A 57 -16.48 2.99 1.71
C ALA A 57 -15.16 2.21 1.88
N ASN A 58 -14.44 2.04 0.78
CA ASN A 58 -13.19 1.30 0.60
C ASN A 58 -13.33 -0.24 0.62
N ASP A 59 -14.55 -0.77 0.63
CA ASP A 59 -14.75 -2.20 0.37
C ASP A 59 -14.37 -2.55 -1.07
N GLU A 60 -13.90 -3.77 -1.26
CA GLU A 60 -13.48 -4.28 -2.56
C GLU A 60 -14.24 -5.57 -2.89
N ILE A 61 -14.66 -5.72 -4.14
CA ILE A 61 -15.13 -7.00 -4.66
C ILE A 61 -14.10 -7.48 -5.68
N ILE A 62 -13.53 -8.65 -5.42
CA ILE A 62 -12.50 -9.26 -6.25
C ILE A 62 -13.09 -10.47 -6.96
N ILE A 63 -12.96 -10.47 -8.29
CA ILE A 63 -13.43 -11.53 -9.17
C ILE A 63 -12.29 -11.96 -10.08
N ALA A 64 -11.83 -13.20 -9.96
CA ALA A 64 -10.81 -13.78 -10.82
C ALA A 64 -11.35 -15.01 -11.55
N GLY A 65 -11.00 -15.15 -12.82
CA GLY A 65 -11.46 -16.27 -13.61
C GLY A 65 -10.81 -16.38 -14.98
N VAL A 66 -11.38 -17.25 -15.79
CA VAL A 66 -11.00 -17.46 -17.19
C VAL A 66 -12.26 -17.42 -18.05
N PHE A 67 -12.28 -16.62 -19.11
CA PHE A 67 -13.33 -16.64 -20.12
C PHE A 67 -13.23 -17.92 -20.96
N ILE A 68 -14.35 -18.63 -21.08
CA ILE A 68 -14.53 -19.70 -22.08
C ILE A 68 -15.00 -19.06 -23.40
N LYS A 69 -15.93 -18.11 -23.29
CA LYS A 69 -16.21 -17.07 -24.29
C LYS A 69 -16.18 -15.73 -23.55
N PRO A 70 -15.89 -14.61 -24.22
CA PRO A 70 -15.83 -13.30 -23.58
C PRO A 70 -17.23 -12.77 -23.25
N VAL A 71 -18.04 -13.52 -22.51
CA VAL A 71 -19.40 -13.18 -22.10
C VAL A 71 -19.50 -13.38 -20.59
N MET A 72 -19.63 -12.30 -19.84
CA MET A 72 -19.80 -12.33 -18.39
C MET A 72 -20.69 -11.18 -17.93
N TYR A 73 -21.42 -11.44 -16.85
CA TYR A 73 -22.25 -10.49 -16.16
C TYR A 73 -21.91 -10.50 -14.68
N VAL A 74 -21.91 -9.32 -14.06
CA VAL A 74 -21.75 -9.14 -12.62
C VAL A 74 -22.85 -8.22 -12.13
N ASP A 75 -23.71 -8.74 -11.25
CA ASP A 75 -24.81 -7.99 -10.65
C ASP A 75 -24.55 -7.79 -9.16
N LEU A 76 -24.70 -6.57 -8.67
CA LEU A 76 -24.93 -6.30 -7.25
C LEU A 76 -26.43 -6.17 -7.06
N LEU A 77 -26.99 -7.02 -6.20
CA LEU A 77 -28.42 -7.19 -6.00
C LEU A 77 -28.82 -6.60 -4.66
N GLU A 78 -29.73 -5.64 -4.66
CA GLU A 78 -30.49 -5.26 -3.46
C GLU A 78 -31.61 -6.29 -3.26
N ASP A 79 -32.37 -6.54 -4.33
CA ASP A 79 -33.39 -7.58 -4.50
C ASP A 79 -33.50 -7.96 -6.00
N GLU A 80 -34.51 -8.75 -6.39
CA GLU A 80 -34.69 -9.18 -7.79
C GLU A 80 -35.13 -8.06 -8.75
N GLU A 81 -35.73 -7.00 -8.22
CA GLU A 81 -36.25 -5.86 -8.97
C GLU A 81 -35.25 -4.69 -9.04
N ASN A 82 -34.30 -4.66 -8.10
CA ASN A 82 -33.35 -3.57 -7.88
C ASN A 82 -31.91 -4.09 -7.97
N ILE A 83 -31.25 -3.72 -9.08
CA ILE A 83 -29.86 -4.06 -9.39
C ILE A 83 -29.08 -2.75 -9.46
N PRO A 84 -28.52 -2.24 -8.34
CA PRO A 84 -27.79 -0.98 -8.35
C PRO A 84 -26.53 -0.99 -9.22
N PHE A 85 -26.00 -2.17 -9.54
CA PHE A 85 -24.86 -2.34 -10.45
C PHE A 85 -25.05 -3.57 -11.33
N HIS A 86 -25.05 -3.36 -12.64
CA HIS A 86 -24.98 -4.41 -13.65
C HIS A 86 -23.76 -4.12 -14.52
N LEU A 87 -22.77 -5.00 -14.48
CA LEU A 87 -21.63 -5.00 -15.38
C LEU A 87 -21.80 -6.12 -16.38
N LYS A 88 -21.67 -5.80 -17.66
CA LYS A 88 -21.73 -6.76 -18.76
C LYS A 88 -20.44 -6.65 -19.57
N ILE A 89 -19.85 -7.79 -19.85
CA ILE A 89 -18.67 -7.93 -20.70
C ILE A 89 -19.06 -8.85 -21.85
N VAL A 90 -18.98 -8.36 -23.08
CA VAL A 90 -19.24 -9.11 -24.31
C VAL A 90 -18.16 -8.77 -25.34
N ASP A 91 -17.35 -9.75 -25.72
CA ASP A 91 -16.22 -9.60 -26.65
C ASP A 91 -15.24 -8.51 -26.22
N ASN A 92 -15.21 -7.37 -26.93
CA ASN A 92 -14.38 -6.21 -26.66
C ASN A 92 -15.19 -5.03 -26.10
N MET A 93 -16.42 -5.28 -25.65
CA MET A 93 -17.34 -4.28 -25.16
C MET A 93 -17.66 -4.54 -23.69
N ILE A 94 -17.47 -3.51 -22.88
CA ILE A 94 -17.84 -3.51 -21.47
C ILE A 94 -18.95 -2.49 -21.31
N THR A 95 -20.05 -2.91 -20.70
CA THR A 95 -21.19 -2.02 -20.47
C THR A 95 -21.58 -2.05 -19.01
N TYR A 96 -22.02 -0.90 -18.52
CA TYR A 96 -22.56 -0.78 -17.18
C TYR A 96 -23.98 -0.21 -17.23
N ASN A 97 -24.82 -0.71 -16.35
CA ASN A 97 -26.18 -0.22 -16.16
C ASN A 97 -26.63 -0.41 -14.70
N ASN A 98 -27.83 0.05 -14.39
CA ASN A 98 -28.53 -0.23 -13.15
C ASN A 98 -30.03 -0.46 -13.45
N LYS A 99 -30.68 -1.27 -12.63
CA LYS A 99 -32.11 -1.58 -12.70
C LYS A 99 -32.78 -1.11 -11.42
N ARG A 100 -33.93 -0.43 -11.51
CA ARG A 100 -34.73 -0.03 -10.34
C ARG A 100 -36.20 -0.27 -10.63
N ARG A 101 -36.91 -0.95 -9.72
CA ARG A 101 -38.34 -1.27 -9.88
C ARG A 101 -38.63 -1.86 -11.26
N THR A 102 -37.86 -2.87 -11.67
CA THR A 102 -37.96 -3.55 -12.97
C THR A 102 -37.51 -2.76 -14.22
N VAL A 103 -37.21 -1.47 -14.11
CA VAL A 103 -36.79 -0.63 -15.24
C VAL A 103 -35.27 -0.49 -15.31
N TRP A 104 -34.71 -0.75 -16.49
CA TRP A 104 -33.30 -0.52 -16.80
C TRP A 104 -33.04 0.96 -17.15
N PHE A 105 -31.91 1.48 -16.69
CA PHE A 105 -31.49 2.85 -16.99
C PHE A 105 -30.67 2.90 -18.29
N ASN A 106 -30.18 4.09 -18.62
CA ASN A 106 -29.32 4.29 -19.78
C ASN A 106 -28.01 3.52 -19.59
N GLU A 107 -27.80 2.53 -20.45
CA GLU A 107 -26.57 1.77 -20.54
C GLU A 107 -25.42 2.68 -20.98
N VAL A 108 -24.26 2.49 -20.37
CA VAL A 108 -23.03 3.16 -20.77
C VAL A 108 -22.05 2.11 -21.26
N GLN A 109 -21.45 2.38 -22.41
CA GLN A 109 -20.61 1.44 -23.12
C GLN A 109 -19.17 1.96 -23.19
N VAL A 110 -18.22 1.05 -22.99
CA VAL A 110 -16.79 1.30 -23.08
C VAL A 110 -16.18 0.23 -23.97
N LEU A 111 -15.56 0.65 -25.07
CA LEU A 111 -14.80 -0.25 -25.92
C LEU A 111 -13.46 -0.54 -25.23
N SER A 112 -13.17 -1.82 -24.99
CA SER A 112 -11.95 -2.27 -24.34
C SER A 112 -11.26 -3.35 -25.16
N LYS A 113 -10.03 -3.05 -25.62
CA LYS A 113 -9.16 -4.02 -26.29
C LYS A 113 -8.54 -5.04 -25.33
N ILE A 114 -8.78 -4.92 -24.03
CA ILE A 114 -8.08 -5.68 -22.97
C ILE A 114 -8.62 -7.12 -22.84
N LEU A 115 -9.78 -7.41 -23.44
CA LEU A 115 -10.52 -8.66 -23.27
C LEU A 115 -10.03 -9.84 -24.13
N VAL A 116 -8.92 -9.67 -24.85
CA VAL A 116 -8.45 -10.64 -25.86
C VAL A 116 -7.74 -11.86 -25.25
N ASN A 117 -7.43 -11.84 -23.95
CA ASN A 117 -6.74 -12.94 -23.28
C ASN A 117 -7.65 -13.63 -22.25
N SER A 118 -7.65 -14.96 -22.29
CA SER A 118 -8.60 -15.85 -21.60
C SER A 118 -8.67 -15.65 -20.10
N SER A 119 -7.63 -15.17 -19.41
CA SER A 119 -7.65 -14.96 -17.95
C SER A 119 -7.98 -13.51 -17.58
N PHE A 120 -8.79 -13.34 -16.54
CA PHE A 120 -9.18 -12.03 -16.05
C PHE A 120 -9.13 -11.93 -14.53
N LEU A 121 -8.90 -10.71 -14.07
CA LEU A 121 -9.06 -10.28 -12.70
C LEU A 121 -9.74 -8.92 -12.69
N ILE A 122 -10.95 -8.89 -12.17
CA ILE A 122 -11.76 -7.70 -12.00
C ILE A 122 -11.75 -7.32 -10.53
N THR A 123 -11.48 -6.04 -10.29
CA THR A 123 -11.64 -5.45 -8.96
C THR A 123 -12.65 -4.32 -9.06
N ILE A 124 -13.72 -4.42 -8.29
CA ILE A 124 -14.71 -3.36 -8.12
C ILE A 124 -14.40 -2.73 -6.77
N PHE A 125 -13.79 -1.55 -6.80
CA PHE A 125 -13.41 -0.81 -5.61
C PHE A 125 -14.46 0.28 -5.32
N LEU A 126 -15.07 0.21 -4.15
CA LEU A 126 -16.03 1.21 -3.69
C LEU A 126 -15.27 2.36 -3.02
N THR A 127 -15.18 3.53 -3.65
CA THR A 127 -14.47 4.67 -3.05
C THR A 127 -15.29 5.38 -1.97
N ALA A 128 -14.63 6.10 -1.08
CA ALA A 128 -15.26 6.88 -0.01
C ALA A 128 -16.21 8.01 -0.49
N ARG A 129 -16.18 8.38 -1.77
CA ARG A 129 -17.03 9.42 -2.36
C ARG A 129 -18.14 8.87 -3.24
N ASP A 130 -18.58 7.64 -2.98
CA ASP A 130 -19.67 7.05 -3.76
C ASP A 130 -19.32 6.97 -5.26
N VAL A 131 -18.04 6.77 -5.58
CA VAL A 131 -17.56 6.49 -6.95
C VAL A 131 -17.01 5.08 -6.98
N PHE A 132 -17.28 4.35 -8.06
CA PHE A 132 -16.74 3.02 -8.26
C PHE A 132 -15.56 3.09 -9.21
N ASN A 133 -14.46 2.47 -8.80
CA ASN A 133 -13.35 2.21 -9.68
C ASN A 133 -13.42 0.75 -10.05
N VAL A 134 -13.76 0.48 -11.30
CA VAL A 134 -13.67 -0.88 -11.83
C VAL A 134 -12.35 -0.99 -12.56
N THR A 135 -11.54 -1.94 -12.12
CA THR A 135 -10.30 -2.29 -12.79
C THR A 135 -10.41 -3.68 -13.40
N PHE A 136 -9.71 -3.88 -14.50
CA PHE A 136 -9.59 -5.16 -15.18
C PHE A 136 -8.11 -5.41 -15.46
N ASN A 137 -7.59 -6.50 -14.91
CA ASN A 137 -6.17 -6.85 -14.91
C ASN A 137 -5.27 -5.67 -14.46
N GLY A 138 -5.71 -4.95 -13.42
CA GLY A 138 -5.00 -3.79 -12.87
C GLY A 138 -5.16 -2.49 -13.64
N GLN A 139 -5.78 -2.49 -14.83
CA GLN A 139 -6.07 -1.28 -15.59
C GLN A 139 -7.46 -0.74 -15.21
N VAL A 140 -7.53 0.56 -14.88
CA VAL A 140 -8.81 1.22 -14.63
C VAL A 140 -9.63 1.26 -15.92
N LEU A 141 -10.84 0.73 -15.87
CA LEU A 141 -11.78 0.74 -17.00
C LEU A 141 -12.67 1.98 -16.98
N PHE A 142 -13.28 2.27 -15.84
CA PHE A 142 -14.17 3.41 -15.69
C PHE A 142 -14.35 3.81 -14.22
N HIS A 143 -14.72 5.08 -14.07
CA HIS A 143 -15.21 5.67 -12.84
C HIS A 143 -16.73 5.83 -12.97
N ILE A 144 -17.50 5.14 -12.13
CA ILE A 144 -18.97 5.30 -12.13
C ILE A 144 -19.37 6.18 -10.96
N ASN A 145 -19.99 7.31 -11.27
CA ASN A 145 -20.74 8.08 -10.29
C ASN A 145 -22.00 7.30 -9.91
N LYS A 146 -22.23 7.13 -8.61
CA LYS A 146 -23.38 6.41 -8.05
C LYS A 146 -24.71 6.95 -8.58
N ARG A 147 -25.43 6.11 -9.34
CA ARG A 147 -26.84 6.35 -9.72
C ARG A 147 -27.82 5.76 -8.70
N ALA A 148 -27.39 4.74 -7.94
CA ALA A 148 -28.19 4.04 -6.94
C ALA A 148 -27.31 3.60 -5.75
N SER A 149 -27.89 3.48 -4.56
CA SER A 149 -27.10 3.13 -3.37
C SER A 149 -26.75 1.65 -3.29
N MET A 150 -25.49 1.32 -3.54
CA MET A 150 -24.99 -0.06 -3.39
C MET A 150 -24.77 -0.49 -1.94
N SER A 151 -24.88 0.44 -0.97
CA SER A 151 -24.90 0.09 0.46
C SER A 151 -26.01 -0.90 0.81
N ASN A 152 -27.04 -0.98 -0.03
CA ASN A 152 -28.17 -1.88 0.14
C ASN A 152 -28.02 -3.20 -0.62
N ALA A 153 -26.96 -3.35 -1.43
CA ALA A 153 -26.69 -4.62 -2.09
C ALA A 153 -26.45 -5.69 -1.01
N SER A 154 -27.26 -6.73 -1.05
CA SER A 154 -27.22 -7.85 -0.11
C SER A 154 -26.51 -9.06 -0.70
N GLN A 155 -26.37 -9.11 -2.03
CA GLN A 155 -25.75 -10.21 -2.76
C GLN A 155 -24.98 -9.67 -3.96
N PHE A 156 -24.01 -10.44 -4.42
CA PHE A 156 -23.49 -10.29 -5.76
C PHE A 156 -23.62 -11.60 -6.54
N ARG A 157 -23.89 -11.47 -7.83
CA ARG A 157 -24.11 -12.60 -8.74
C ARG A 157 -23.18 -12.45 -9.94
N ILE A 158 -22.53 -13.54 -10.31
CA ILE A 158 -21.64 -13.61 -11.46
C ILE A 158 -22.14 -14.74 -12.35
N TYR A 159 -22.38 -14.45 -13.62
CA TYR A 159 -22.89 -15.45 -14.56
C TYR A 159 -22.35 -15.20 -15.96
N GLY A 160 -22.47 -16.21 -16.82
CA GLY A 160 -21.99 -16.15 -18.20
C GLY A 160 -21.11 -17.34 -18.55
N ASN A 161 -20.28 -17.17 -19.58
CA ASN A 161 -19.43 -18.23 -20.09
C ASN A 161 -18.00 -18.11 -19.58
N ILE A 162 -17.86 -18.29 -18.27
CA ILE A 162 -16.60 -18.16 -17.54
C ILE A 162 -16.33 -19.41 -16.70
N THR A 163 -15.07 -19.56 -16.36
CA THR A 163 -14.59 -20.42 -15.27
C THR A 163 -14.16 -19.51 -14.13
N LEU A 164 -14.96 -19.46 -13.07
CA LEU A 164 -14.67 -18.64 -11.90
C LEU A 164 -13.63 -19.34 -11.03
N ARG A 165 -12.60 -18.60 -10.60
CA ARG A 165 -11.56 -19.11 -9.68
C ARG A 165 -11.61 -18.45 -8.32
N LEU A 166 -11.97 -17.17 -8.28
CA LEU A 166 -12.12 -16.41 -7.05
C LEU A 166 -13.29 -15.45 -7.21
N ALA A 167 -14.13 -15.40 -6.20
CA ALA A 167 -15.11 -14.34 -5.99
C ALA A 167 -15.16 -14.08 -4.49
N ARG A 168 -14.94 -12.83 -4.07
CA ARG A 168 -14.94 -12.47 -2.65
C ARG A 168 -15.18 -10.98 -2.47
N VAL A 169 -15.88 -10.64 -1.39
CA VAL A 169 -15.91 -9.28 -0.84
C VAL A 169 -14.84 -9.14 0.25
N ILE A 170 -14.00 -8.11 0.11
CA ILE A 170 -13.04 -7.67 1.13
C ILE A 170 -13.61 -6.40 1.75
N HIS A 171 -14.04 -6.50 3.01
CA HIS A 171 -14.49 -5.34 3.75
C HIS A 171 -13.28 -4.51 4.21
N ALA A 172 -13.36 -3.19 4.06
CA ALA A 172 -12.39 -2.28 4.62
C ALA A 172 -12.34 -2.47 6.13
N GLN A 173 -11.20 -2.89 6.63
CA GLN A 173 -10.97 -2.97 8.06
C GLN A 173 -11.01 -1.54 8.60
N GLU A 174 -11.85 -1.26 9.61
CA GLU A 174 -11.86 0.04 10.25
C GLU A 174 -10.44 0.34 10.75
N GLU A 175 -9.79 1.35 10.16
CA GLU A 175 -8.42 1.82 10.47
C GLU A 175 -8.22 2.24 11.94
N LYS A 176 -9.28 2.17 12.76
CA LYS A 176 -9.28 2.49 14.19
C LYS A 176 -8.21 1.71 14.96
N ASP A 177 -7.97 0.45 14.62
CA ASP A 177 -7.12 -0.40 15.43
C ASP A 177 -5.61 -0.21 15.15
N ASN A 178 -5.26 0.22 13.94
CA ASN A 178 -3.86 0.45 13.55
C ASN A 178 -3.38 1.87 13.89
N SER A 179 -4.28 2.87 13.81
CA SER A 179 -4.00 4.24 14.27
C SER A 179 -3.66 4.27 15.76
N MET A 180 -4.40 3.53 16.58
CA MET A 180 -4.15 3.46 18.02
C MET A 180 -2.83 2.73 18.32
N LYS A 181 -2.53 1.63 17.63
CA LYS A 181 -1.26 0.89 17.78
C LYS A 181 -0.05 1.75 17.39
N ILE A 182 -0.12 2.48 16.27
CA ILE A 182 0.96 3.39 15.84
C ILE A 182 1.14 4.52 16.85
N THR A 183 0.06 5.08 17.38
CA THR A 183 0.11 6.16 18.38
C THR A 183 0.77 5.68 19.68
N ILE A 184 0.45 4.46 20.13
CA ILE A 184 1.07 3.85 21.31
C ILE A 184 2.57 3.60 21.07
N ILE A 185 2.95 3.06 19.92
CA ILE A 185 4.37 2.81 19.57
C ILE A 185 5.16 4.11 19.55
N ILE A 186 4.64 5.16 18.90
CA ILE A 186 5.28 6.48 18.86
C ILE A 186 5.41 7.04 20.28
N GLY A 187 4.38 6.93 21.11
CA GLY A 187 4.42 7.33 22.52
C GLY A 187 5.55 6.63 23.29
N ILE A 188 5.65 5.30 23.19
CA ILE A 188 6.70 4.52 23.85
C ILE A 188 8.10 4.95 23.39
N VAL A 189 8.30 5.15 22.08
CA VAL A 189 9.60 5.58 21.53
C VAL A 189 10.00 6.96 22.05
N ILE A 190 9.07 7.92 22.07
CA ILE A 190 9.33 9.28 22.58
C ILE A 190 9.68 9.23 24.06
N THR A 191 8.89 8.53 24.88
CA THR A 191 9.14 8.43 26.32
C THR A 191 10.48 7.75 26.62
N SER A 192 10.83 6.67 25.91
CA SER A 192 12.09 5.96 26.11
C SER A 192 13.29 6.82 25.73
N THR A 193 13.18 7.56 24.62
CA THR A 193 14.24 8.47 24.16
C THR A 193 14.46 9.60 25.15
N LEU A 194 13.37 10.16 25.70
CA LEU A 194 13.45 11.20 26.72
C LEU A 194 14.18 10.67 27.97
N ILE A 195 13.82 9.49 28.48
CA ILE A 195 14.48 8.88 29.64
C ILE A 195 15.99 8.71 29.43
N ILE A 196 16.40 8.26 28.25
CA ILE A 196 17.83 8.08 27.92
C ILE A 196 18.56 9.44 27.91
N ILE A 197 17.97 10.47 27.29
CA ILE A 197 18.57 11.81 27.23
C ILE A 197 18.70 12.40 28.63
N THR A 198 17.64 12.32 29.46
CA THR A 198 17.69 12.85 30.82
C THR A 198 18.69 12.08 31.68
N GLY A 199 18.73 10.74 31.55
CA GLY A 199 19.68 9.88 32.25
C GLY A 199 21.14 10.19 31.87
N LEU A 200 21.42 10.38 30.59
CA LEU A 200 22.74 10.76 30.10
C LEU A 200 23.14 12.16 30.58
N GLY A 201 22.21 13.11 30.58
CA GLY A 201 22.43 14.46 31.09
C GLY A 201 22.82 14.45 32.58
N VAL A 202 22.08 13.72 33.41
CA VAL A 202 22.39 13.56 34.83
C VAL A 202 23.75 12.89 35.03
N PHE A 203 24.05 11.82 34.28
CA PHE A 203 25.34 11.13 34.35
C PHE A 203 26.51 12.05 34.03
N LEU A 204 26.40 12.89 32.99
CA LEU A 204 27.45 13.84 32.61
C LEU A 204 27.66 14.91 33.69
N ILE A 205 26.59 15.40 34.31
CA ILE A 205 26.68 16.37 35.43
C ILE A 205 27.40 15.74 36.63
N LEU A 206 27.02 14.52 37.03
CA LEU A 206 27.65 13.80 38.14
C LEU A 206 29.14 13.52 37.86
N ARG A 207 29.48 13.11 36.64
CA ARG A 207 30.87 12.87 36.22
C ARG A 207 31.71 14.14 36.31
N ARG A 208 31.16 15.29 35.87
CA ARG A 208 31.84 16.59 35.98
C ARG A 208 32.13 16.97 37.43
N HIS A 209 31.18 16.76 38.34
CA HIS A 209 31.39 17.02 39.76
C HIS A 209 32.44 16.09 40.39
N SER A 210 32.45 14.81 40.02
CA SER A 210 33.46 13.84 40.49
C SER A 210 34.88 14.17 39.99
N SER A 211 35.03 14.64 38.76
CA SER A 211 36.33 15.08 38.24
C SER A 211 36.85 16.32 38.95
N ASN A 212 35.97 17.27 39.28
CA ASN A 212 36.36 18.49 40.00
C ASN A 212 36.75 18.23 41.46
N SER A 213 36.16 17.23 42.13
CA SER A 213 36.58 16.89 43.50
C SER A 213 38.00 16.32 43.54
N LYS A 214 38.35 15.46 42.56
CA LYS A 214 39.70 14.88 42.47
C LYS A 214 40.79 15.89 42.07
N ALA A 215 40.43 16.93 41.32
CA ALA A 215 41.37 18.00 40.97
C ALA A 215 41.71 18.88 42.18
N LYS A 216 40.77 19.06 43.12
CA LYS A 216 40.98 19.84 44.33
C LYS A 216 41.89 19.14 45.35
N ASP A 217 41.92 17.81 45.36
CA ASP A 217 42.82 17.03 46.23
C ASP A 217 44.26 16.91 45.68
N ARG A 218 44.50 17.22 44.40
CA ARG A 218 45.86 17.22 43.81
C ARG A 218 46.58 18.56 43.91
N SER A 219 45.86 19.68 44.04
CA SER A 219 46.52 21.01 44.10
C SER A 219 47.14 21.35 45.45
N THR A 220 47.17 20.43 46.42
CA THR A 220 47.84 20.62 47.72
C THR A 220 49.13 19.82 47.88
N ASN A 221 49.54 19.02 46.89
CA ASN A 221 50.72 18.14 47.02
C ASN A 221 51.85 18.37 46.00
N ASP A 222 51.71 19.29 45.05
CA ASP A 222 52.67 19.43 43.93
C ASP A 222 53.56 20.69 44.00
N GLU A 223 53.74 21.32 45.17
CA GLU A 223 54.73 22.42 45.32
C GLU A 223 56.17 21.94 45.59
N ASP A 224 56.45 20.64 45.76
CA ASP A 224 57.78 20.16 46.21
C ASP A 224 58.55 19.24 45.24
N SER A 225 58.25 19.21 43.93
CA SER A 225 59.12 18.49 42.97
C SER A 225 59.47 19.31 41.73
N VAL A 226 60.32 20.31 41.98
CA VAL A 226 61.17 20.92 40.97
C VAL A 226 62.32 19.94 40.64
N ILE A 227 62.81 20.02 39.38
CA ILE A 227 64.12 19.58 38.89
C ILE A 227 64.25 18.07 38.55
N GLU A 228 64.02 17.71 37.29
CA GLU A 228 65.03 17.03 36.46
C GLU A 228 64.52 16.77 35.02
N SER A 229 65.47 16.66 34.09
CA SER A 229 65.31 16.18 32.70
C SER A 229 64.90 17.20 31.62
N LEU A 230 65.84 18.10 31.33
CA LEU A 230 66.19 18.52 29.96
C LEU A 230 66.51 17.30 29.08
N GLY A 231 65.97 17.24 27.86
CA GLY A 231 66.52 16.34 26.83
C GLY A 231 65.67 16.08 25.60
N SER A 232 66.03 16.74 24.49
CA SER A 232 66.13 16.18 23.13
C SER A 232 64.88 16.09 22.23
N PHE A 233 64.91 16.91 21.16
CA PHE A 233 64.61 16.63 19.73
C PHE A 233 63.28 15.89 19.38
N ARG A 234 62.49 16.30 18.40
CA ARG A 234 62.86 16.49 16.98
C ARG A 234 61.67 17.09 16.22
N SER A 235 61.96 18.04 15.35
CA SER A 235 61.09 18.60 14.31
C SER A 235 61.04 17.65 13.11
N GLU A 236 59.85 17.31 12.59
CA GLU A 236 59.74 16.82 11.21
C GLU A 236 58.37 17.12 10.56
N LYS A 237 58.45 18.05 9.60
CA LYS A 237 57.72 18.28 8.35
C LYS A 237 56.38 17.55 8.06
N GLN A 238 55.35 18.39 7.90
CA GLN A 238 54.60 18.62 6.66
C GLN A 238 54.91 17.70 5.46
N ASP A 239 53.91 16.99 4.95
CA ASP A 239 53.73 16.82 3.50
C ASP A 239 52.24 16.69 3.13
N GLN A 240 51.81 17.65 2.30
CA GLN A 240 50.58 17.61 1.51
C GLN A 240 50.94 16.99 0.16
N SER A 241 50.16 16.02 -0.32
CA SER A 241 50.02 15.83 -1.76
C SER A 241 48.62 15.37 -2.14
N HIS A 242 47.96 16.28 -2.87
CA HIS A 242 46.87 16.02 -3.79
C HIS A 242 47.35 15.12 -4.94
N VAL A 243 46.55 14.14 -5.34
CA VAL A 243 46.38 13.76 -6.76
C VAL A 243 44.91 13.43 -7.03
N THR A 244 44.32 14.19 -7.94
CA THR A 244 43.06 13.94 -8.64
C THR A 244 43.42 13.44 -10.04
N TYR A 245 42.57 12.61 -10.67
CA TYR A 245 42.14 12.58 -12.10
C TYR A 245 41.62 11.17 -12.47
N LEU A 246 40.32 11.05 -12.81
CA LEU A 246 39.74 10.71 -14.15
C LEU A 246 40.04 9.27 -14.62
N ALA A 247 39.20 8.56 -15.37
CA ALA A 247 37.81 8.65 -15.82
C ALA A 247 37.50 7.32 -16.54
N SER A 248 36.21 7.06 -16.75
CA SER A 248 35.61 6.41 -17.94
C SER A 248 36.14 5.06 -18.46
N ASN A 249 35.26 4.06 -18.44
CA ASN A 249 34.86 3.24 -19.59
C ASN A 249 33.46 2.67 -19.25
N ALA A 250 32.36 3.01 -19.93
CA ALA A 250 32.00 2.77 -21.33
C ALA A 250 31.63 1.30 -21.63
N PHE A 251 30.35 1.13 -21.98
CA PHE A 251 29.75 0.13 -22.87
C PHE A 251 29.73 -1.36 -22.49
N LEU A 252 28.53 -1.95 -22.52
CA LEU A 252 28.05 -2.97 -23.47
C LEU A 252 26.59 -3.32 -23.07
N SER A 253 25.62 -2.89 -23.88
CA SER A 253 24.85 -3.68 -24.89
C SER A 253 23.73 -4.50 -24.28
#